data_AF-A0A7W4AX77-F1
#
_entry.id   AF-A0A7W4AX77-F1
#
_cell.length_a   1.000
_cell.length_b   1.000
_cell.length_c   1.000
_cell.angle_alpha   90.00
_cell.angle_beta   90.00
_cell.angle_gamma   90.00
#
_symmetry.space_group_name_H-M   'P 1'
#
loop_
_entity.id
_entity.type
_entity.pdbx_description
1 polymer ?
#
loop_
_entity_poly.entity_id
_entity_poly.type
_entity_poly.pdbx_seq_one_letter_code
_entity_poly.pdbx_strand_id
1 'polypeptide(L)'
;MNSFNDIPLHNILDSGEYVESIQYLADWLGKCLDIDTRFSCGLFRGDDPEGTGIAYEHEQGEKLTEHLTKIASSSDIWYLTLYRNFSRNEDSIFNELYSQMESDLGFGTVELQVAMVRLLPNKSKEDSIESIAPPLQMEKMYPEYRVAEEDAFELLSALYTTYKEWEDEQTGEEG
;
A
#
# COMPACT_ATOMS: atom_id res chain seq x y z
N MET A 1 -11.66 21.65 17.76
CA MET A 1 -10.39 21.76 17.01
C MET A 1 -9.31 21.14 17.88
N ASN A 2 -9.09 19.84 17.74
CA ASN A 2 -7.97 19.18 18.42
C ASN A 2 -6.83 19.14 17.42
N SER A 3 -5.80 19.92 17.74
CA SER A 3 -4.50 19.89 17.10
C SER A 3 -3.89 18.51 17.37
N PHE A 4 -3.79 17.68 16.32
CA PHE A 4 -2.96 16.48 16.30
C PHE A 4 -1.45 16.82 16.17
N ASN A 5 -1.07 18.11 16.25
CA ASN A 5 0.25 18.59 15.83
C ASN A 5 1.38 18.52 16.88
N ASP A 6 1.19 17.87 18.03
CA ASP A 6 2.22 17.92 19.11
C ASP A 6 2.63 16.53 19.65
N ILE A 7 2.61 15.48 18.82
CA ILE A 7 3.36 14.25 19.12
C ILE A 7 4.64 14.27 18.28
N PRO A 8 5.82 14.43 18.89
CA PRO A 8 7.09 14.34 18.18
C PRO A 8 7.26 12.95 17.55
N LEU A 9 7.40 12.90 16.23
CA LEU A 9 7.49 11.69 15.40
C LEU A 9 8.50 10.65 15.91
N HIS A 10 9.57 11.09 16.61
CA HIS A 10 10.60 10.20 17.17
C HIS A 10 10.10 9.27 18.29
N ASN A 11 8.96 9.57 18.92
CA ASN A 11 8.36 8.69 19.93
C ASN A 11 7.45 7.62 19.33
N ILE A 12 7.11 7.71 18.05
CA ILE A 12 6.34 6.72 17.28
C ILE A 12 7.29 5.71 16.60
N LEU A 13 8.55 6.10 16.38
CA LEU A 13 9.53 5.37 15.56
C LEU A 13 10.41 4.35 16.32
N ASP A 14 10.30 4.19 17.65
CA ASP A 14 11.23 3.35 18.42
C ASP A 14 10.93 1.83 18.37
N SER A 15 9.97 1.39 17.53
CA SER A 15 9.66 -0.03 17.34
C SER A 15 9.52 -0.52 15.89
N GLY A 16 9.73 0.36 14.89
CA GLY A 16 10.03 -0.05 13.52
C GLY A 16 8.88 -0.36 12.55
N GLU A 17 7.61 -0.46 12.94
CA GLU A 17 6.55 -0.91 12.03
C GLU A 17 5.16 -0.34 12.40
N TYR A 18 4.81 0.89 12.01
CA TYR A 18 3.49 1.42 12.43
C TYR A 18 2.82 2.46 11.54
N VAL A 19 1.50 2.31 11.41
CA VAL A 19 0.53 3.34 10.99
C VAL A 19 -0.50 3.46 12.12
N GLU A 20 -0.55 4.63 12.78
CA GLU A 20 -1.35 4.87 13.99
C GLU A 20 -2.86 4.86 13.79
N SER A 21 -3.33 5.03 12.55
CA SER A 21 -4.75 4.98 12.26
C SER A 21 -5.06 4.70 10.79
N ILE A 22 -6.25 4.14 10.52
CA ILE A 22 -6.82 4.05 9.17
C ILE A 22 -6.91 5.43 8.50
N GLN A 23 -7.18 6.48 9.27
CA GLN A 23 -7.22 7.85 8.74
C GLN A 23 -5.84 8.31 8.26
N TYR A 24 -4.80 8.07 9.04
CA TYR A 24 -3.44 8.39 8.63
C TYR A 24 -3.01 7.60 7.40
N LEU A 25 -3.37 6.31 7.32
CA LEU A 25 -3.18 5.50 6.10
C LEU A 25 -3.86 6.14 4.89
N ALA A 26 -5.10 6.61 5.05
CA ALA A 26 -5.90 7.18 3.98
C ALA A 26 -5.25 8.42 3.35
N ASP A 27 -4.62 9.26 4.19
CA ASP A 27 -4.05 10.54 3.77
C ASP A 27 -2.88 10.36 2.81
N TRP A 28 -1.92 9.49 3.13
CA TRP A 28 -0.72 9.30 2.31
C TRP A 28 -0.86 8.20 1.25
N LEU A 29 -1.62 7.12 1.52
CA LEU A 29 -1.73 6.00 0.58
C LEU A 29 -2.56 6.37 -0.65
N GLY A 30 -3.60 7.20 -0.47
CA GLY A 30 -4.32 7.80 -1.59
C GLY A 30 -3.37 8.58 -2.50
N LYS A 31 -2.41 9.30 -1.91
CA LYS A 31 -1.41 10.03 -2.67
C LYS A 31 -0.42 9.11 -3.39
N CYS A 32 0.03 8.02 -2.75
CA CYS A 32 0.84 6.99 -3.40
C CYS A 32 0.18 6.44 -4.67
N LEU A 33 -1.15 6.25 -4.65
CA LEU A 33 -1.90 5.76 -5.81
C LEU A 33 -1.88 6.76 -6.98
N ASP A 34 -1.83 8.05 -6.70
CA ASP A 34 -1.78 9.10 -7.72
C ASP A 34 -0.35 9.37 -8.24
N ILE A 35 0.70 8.91 -7.56
CA ILE A 35 2.11 9.16 -7.96
C ILE A 35 2.83 7.91 -8.49
N ASP A 36 2.52 6.71 -7.98
CA ASP A 36 3.14 5.46 -8.43
C ASP A 36 2.17 4.69 -9.36
N THR A 37 2.43 4.73 -10.67
CA THR A 37 1.62 4.05 -11.70
C THR A 37 1.60 2.52 -11.57
N ARG A 38 2.53 1.95 -10.79
CA ARG A 38 2.63 0.51 -10.53
C ARG A 38 1.85 0.09 -9.31
N PHE A 39 1.51 1.04 -8.45
CA PHE A 39 0.77 0.76 -7.24
C PHE A 39 -0.73 0.67 -7.56
N SER A 40 -1.35 -0.39 -7.05
CA SER A 40 -2.80 -0.52 -6.98
C SER A 40 -3.18 -1.20 -5.67
N CYS A 41 -4.43 -1.08 -5.28
CA CYS A 41 -4.90 -1.72 -4.06
C CYS A 41 -6.34 -2.22 -4.17
N GLY A 42 -6.71 -3.13 -3.29
CA GLY A 42 -8.05 -3.70 -3.21
C GLY A 42 -8.58 -3.60 -1.80
N LEU A 43 -9.85 -3.25 -1.65
CA LEU A 43 -10.57 -3.22 -0.38
C LEU A 43 -11.73 -4.19 -0.41
N PHE A 44 -11.89 -4.94 0.67
CA PHE A 44 -13.05 -5.80 0.88
C PHE A 44 -13.37 -5.99 2.36
N ARG A 45 -14.65 -6.21 2.66
CA ARG A 45 -15.14 -6.51 4.01
C ARG A 45 -14.92 -7.99 4.31
N GLY A 46 -14.50 -8.29 5.53
CA GLY A 46 -14.08 -9.64 5.92
C GLY A 46 -15.16 -10.72 5.87
N ASP A 47 -16.42 -10.35 6.07
CA ASP A 47 -17.58 -11.24 6.09
C ASP A 47 -18.29 -11.36 4.73
N ASP A 48 -17.99 -10.47 3.78
CA ASP A 48 -18.55 -10.47 2.42
C ASP A 48 -17.53 -9.97 1.38
N PRO A 49 -16.44 -10.71 1.11
CA PRO A 49 -15.42 -10.26 0.18
C PRO A 49 -15.93 -10.08 -1.25
N GLU A 50 -16.80 -10.98 -1.72
CA GLU A 50 -17.32 -10.95 -3.10
C GLU A 50 -18.30 -9.80 -3.34
N GLY A 51 -19.13 -9.44 -2.35
CA GLY A 51 -20.11 -8.37 -2.47
C GLY A 51 -19.54 -6.97 -2.25
N THR A 52 -18.37 -6.85 -1.60
CA THR A 52 -17.78 -5.57 -1.20
C THR A 52 -16.43 -5.26 -1.84
N GLY A 53 -15.88 -6.20 -2.61
CA GLY A 53 -14.59 -6.06 -3.28
C GLY A 53 -14.55 -4.89 -4.25
N ILE A 54 -13.62 -3.96 -4.02
CA ILE A 54 -13.35 -2.82 -4.90
C ILE A 54 -11.85 -2.73 -5.14
N ALA A 55 -11.45 -2.57 -6.40
CA ALA A 55 -10.08 -2.29 -6.78
C ALA A 55 -9.88 -0.80 -7.07
N TYR A 56 -8.73 -0.29 -6.70
CA TYR A 56 -8.28 1.08 -6.88
C TYR A 56 -6.99 1.09 -7.69
N GLU A 57 -6.98 1.84 -8.77
CA GLU A 57 -5.86 1.99 -9.71
C GLU A 57 -5.36 3.44 -9.73
N HIS A 58 -4.32 3.70 -10.51
CA HIS A 58 -3.74 5.03 -10.68
C HIS A 58 -4.79 6.13 -10.94
N GLU A 59 -4.55 7.32 -10.39
CA GLU A 59 -5.45 8.49 -10.40
C GLU A 59 -6.78 8.31 -9.63
N GLN A 60 -6.90 7.26 -8.82
CA GLN A 60 -8.08 7.03 -7.95
C GLN A 60 -7.81 7.31 -6.47
N GLY A 61 -6.74 8.04 -6.15
CA GLY A 61 -6.31 8.34 -4.79
C GLY A 61 -7.41 8.94 -3.93
N GLU A 62 -8.11 9.96 -4.43
CA GLU A 62 -9.22 10.61 -3.72
C GLU A 62 -10.34 9.61 -3.35
N LYS A 63 -10.70 8.70 -4.27
CA LYS A 63 -11.72 7.68 -4.01
C LYS A 63 -11.28 6.67 -2.96
N LEU A 64 -9.99 6.31 -2.95
CA LEU A 64 -9.42 5.43 -1.94
C LEU A 64 -9.46 6.11 -0.57
N THR A 65 -8.99 7.36 -0.47
CA THR A 65 -8.98 8.15 0.77
C THR A 65 -10.39 8.29 1.35
N GLU A 66 -11.39 8.61 0.52
CA GLU A 66 -12.78 8.68 0.94
C GLU A 66 -13.30 7.35 1.50
N HIS A 67 -12.95 6.22 0.87
CA HIS A 67 -13.44 4.92 1.31
C HIS A 67 -12.78 4.47 2.61
N LEU A 68 -11.46 4.66 2.74
CA LEU A 68 -10.73 4.38 3.99
C LEU A 68 -11.23 5.25 5.15
N THR A 69 -11.53 6.53 4.90
CA THR A 69 -12.14 7.43 5.90
C THR A 69 -13.51 6.93 6.36
N LYS A 70 -14.34 6.39 5.44
CA LYS A 70 -15.63 5.77 5.80
C LYS A 70 -15.42 4.49 6.61
N ILE A 71 -14.45 3.67 6.24
CA ILE A 71 -14.09 2.43 6.94
C ILE A 71 -13.65 2.73 8.37
N ALA A 72 -12.84 3.78 8.58
CA ALA A 72 -12.39 4.22 9.91
C ALA A 72 -13.57 4.49 10.88
N SER A 73 -14.72 4.91 10.35
CA SER A 73 -15.94 5.13 11.16
C SER A 73 -16.85 3.89 11.28
N SER A 74 -16.48 2.75 10.70
CA SER A 74 -17.30 1.54 10.66
C SER A 74 -17.00 0.58 11.82
N SER A 75 -17.91 -0.34 12.13
CA SER A 75 -17.68 -1.41 13.11
C SER A 75 -17.10 -2.69 12.51
N ASP A 76 -17.00 -2.76 11.19
CA ASP A 76 -16.72 -3.98 10.45
C ASP A 76 -15.21 -4.16 10.27
N ILE A 77 -14.79 -5.42 10.11
CA ILE A 77 -13.41 -5.73 9.77
C ILE A 77 -13.25 -5.63 8.26
N TRP A 78 -12.23 -4.89 7.82
CA TRP A 78 -11.88 -4.75 6.42
C TRP A 78 -10.47 -5.26 6.16
N TYR A 79 -10.21 -5.56 4.90
CA TYR A 79 -8.91 -5.98 4.41
C TYR A 79 -8.52 -5.08 3.25
N LEU A 80 -7.25 -4.65 3.27
CA LEU A 80 -6.62 -3.89 2.22
C LEU A 80 -5.50 -4.74 1.63
N THR A 81 -5.62 -5.09 0.36
CA THR A 81 -4.53 -5.73 -0.40
C THR A 81 -3.76 -4.66 -1.15
N LEU A 82 -2.44 -4.73 -1.10
CA LEU A 82 -1.51 -3.83 -1.77
C LEU A 82 -0.84 -4.59 -2.91
N TYR A 83 -0.77 -3.99 -4.09
CA TYR A 83 -0.15 -4.56 -5.27
C TYR A 83 0.85 -3.58 -5.87
N ARG A 84 2.06 -4.04 -6.19
CA ARG A 84 2.98 -3.32 -7.08
C ARG A 84 3.30 -4.19 -8.28
N ASN A 85 2.86 -3.74 -9.45
CA ASN A 85 3.01 -4.47 -10.69
C ASN A 85 4.18 -3.90 -11.51
N PHE A 86 5.29 -4.61 -11.51
CA PHE A 86 6.50 -4.28 -12.26
C PHE A 86 6.48 -4.80 -13.69
N SER A 87 5.51 -5.64 -14.05
CA SER A 87 5.30 -6.10 -15.42
C SER A 87 4.61 -5.04 -16.29
N ARG A 88 4.04 -3.98 -15.71
CA ARG A 88 3.42 -2.89 -16.47
C ARG A 88 4.51 -2.15 -17.27
N ASN A 89 4.29 -2.08 -18.57
CA ASN A 89 5.28 -1.63 -19.54
C ASN A 89 5.57 -0.13 -19.51
N GLU A 90 4.79 0.66 -18.77
CA GLU A 90 4.57 2.05 -19.15
C GLU A 90 5.73 3.01 -18.82
N ASP A 91 6.70 2.72 -17.93
CA ASP A 91 7.73 3.75 -17.60
C ASP A 91 9.14 3.29 -17.16
N SER A 92 9.59 2.03 -17.32
CA SER A 92 10.95 1.67 -16.89
C SER A 92 11.95 1.45 -18.02
N ILE A 93 12.93 2.34 -18.11
CA ILE A 93 14.26 2.06 -18.70
C ILE A 93 14.89 0.77 -18.12
N PHE A 94 14.44 0.36 -16.92
CA PHE A 94 14.88 -0.85 -16.27
C PHE A 94 14.20 -2.12 -16.81
N ASN A 95 13.09 -2.04 -17.53
CA ASN A 95 12.41 -3.24 -18.07
C ASN A 95 13.27 -3.94 -19.14
N GLU A 96 13.96 -3.15 -19.98
CA GLU A 96 14.95 -3.68 -20.93
C GLU A 96 16.15 -4.29 -20.19
N LEU A 97 16.66 -3.60 -19.17
CA LEU A 97 17.76 -4.10 -18.33
C LEU A 97 17.39 -5.42 -17.63
N TYR A 98 16.19 -5.52 -17.09
CA TYR A 98 15.69 -6.70 -16.39
C TYR A 98 15.45 -7.86 -17.34
N SER A 99 14.88 -7.60 -18.53
CA SER A 99 14.74 -8.62 -19.59
C SER A 99 16.10 -9.18 -20.01
N GLN A 100 17.11 -8.29 -20.09
CA GLN A 100 18.48 -8.67 -20.42
C GLN A 100 19.12 -9.51 -19.29
N MET A 101 18.98 -9.10 -18.02
CA MET A 101 19.48 -9.85 -16.87
C MET A 101 18.86 -11.25 -16.75
N GLU A 102 17.56 -11.37 -17.03
CA GLU A 102 16.87 -12.65 -17.05
C GLU A 102 17.42 -13.57 -18.15
N SER A 103 17.59 -13.04 -19.37
CA SER A 103 18.18 -13.77 -20.50
C SER A 103 19.61 -14.22 -20.23
N ASP A 104 20.44 -13.34 -19.65
CA ASP A 104 21.88 -13.57 -19.52
C ASP A 104 22.26 -14.37 -18.28
N LEU A 105 21.49 -14.25 -17.19
CA LEU A 105 21.85 -14.80 -15.88
C LEU A 105 20.81 -15.80 -15.34
N GLY A 106 19.64 -15.91 -15.95
CA GLY A 106 18.54 -16.76 -15.48
C GLY A 106 17.90 -16.28 -14.17
N PHE A 107 18.21 -15.07 -13.71
CA PHE A 107 17.57 -14.45 -12.57
C PHE A 107 16.32 -13.70 -13.02
N GLY A 108 15.17 -14.17 -12.55
CA GLY A 108 13.92 -13.49 -12.77
C GLY A 108 13.69 -12.33 -11.81
N THR A 109 13.21 -11.20 -12.32
CA THR A 109 12.73 -10.09 -11.47
C THR A 109 11.35 -10.35 -10.93
N VAL A 110 11.07 -9.90 -9.71
CA VAL A 110 9.69 -9.90 -9.19
C VAL A 110 8.82 -9.08 -10.14
N GLU A 111 7.76 -9.70 -10.65
CA GLU A 111 6.82 -9.06 -11.58
C GLU A 111 5.63 -8.46 -10.83
N LEU A 112 5.26 -9.08 -9.69
CA LEU A 112 4.16 -8.64 -8.85
C LEU A 112 4.56 -8.77 -7.36
N GLN A 113 4.59 -7.66 -6.65
CA GLN A 113 4.64 -7.66 -5.18
C GLN A 113 3.24 -7.56 -4.62
N VAL A 114 2.93 -8.36 -3.62
CA VAL A 114 1.62 -8.39 -2.98
C VAL A 114 1.77 -8.41 -1.46
N ALA A 115 0.94 -7.65 -0.78
CA ALA A 115 0.81 -7.71 0.67
C ALA A 115 -0.61 -7.43 1.12
N MET A 116 -0.94 -7.71 2.39
CA MET A 116 -2.28 -7.49 2.92
C MET A 116 -2.28 -7.00 4.35
N VAL A 117 -3.23 -6.12 4.61
CA VAL A 117 -3.43 -5.46 5.88
C VAL A 117 -4.85 -5.70 6.36
N ARG A 118 -5.02 -5.96 7.66
CA ARG A 118 -6.33 -5.90 8.33
C ARG A 118 -6.58 -4.53 8.90
N LEU A 119 -7.74 -3.99 8.60
CA LEU A 119 -8.24 -2.74 9.14
C LEU A 119 -9.26 -3.04 10.26
N LEU A 120 -9.03 -2.51 11.45
CA LEU A 120 -9.82 -2.78 12.66
C LEU A 120 -10.36 -1.47 13.26
N PRO A 121 -11.38 -0.85 12.63
CA PRO A 121 -11.86 0.51 12.91
C PRO A 121 -12.56 0.73 14.26
N ASN A 122 -12.39 -0.14 15.27
CA ASN A 122 -13.07 0.00 16.57
C ASN A 122 -12.45 -0.83 17.72
N LYS A 123 -11.23 -1.37 17.57
CA LYS A 123 -10.73 -2.39 18.52
C LYS A 123 -10.18 -1.81 19.83
N SER A 124 -9.69 -0.56 19.86
CA SER A 124 -9.29 0.15 21.10
C SER A 124 -8.68 1.53 20.79
N LYS A 125 -9.32 2.64 21.18
CA LYS A 125 -8.85 4.05 21.17
C LYS A 125 -8.31 4.67 19.86
N GLU A 126 -7.77 3.86 18.95
CA GLU A 126 -7.16 4.23 17.67
C GLU A 126 -7.59 3.13 16.68
N ASP A 127 -8.04 3.54 15.49
CA ASP A 127 -8.47 2.62 14.44
C ASP A 127 -7.26 1.82 13.94
N SER A 128 -7.02 0.68 14.60
CA SER A 128 -5.77 -0.07 14.45
C SER A 128 -5.66 -0.78 13.11
N ILE A 129 -4.42 -0.85 12.63
CA ILE A 129 -4.03 -1.57 11.42
C ILE A 129 -3.11 -2.72 11.83
N GLU A 130 -3.30 -3.90 11.22
CA GLU A 130 -2.47 -5.08 11.50
C GLU A 130 -1.96 -5.69 10.19
N SER A 131 -0.64 -5.82 10.06
CA SER A 131 -0.05 -6.66 9.01
C SER A 131 -0.55 -8.08 9.21
N ILE A 132 -1.14 -8.65 8.17
CA ILE A 132 -1.40 -10.08 8.13
C ILE A 132 -0.45 -10.61 7.10
N ALA A 133 0.39 -11.57 7.49
CA ALA A 133 0.98 -12.50 6.54
C ALA A 133 -0.13 -13.45 6.08
N PRO A 134 -0.72 -13.31 4.88
CA PRO A 134 -1.80 -14.17 4.45
C PRO A 134 -1.18 -15.33 3.68
N PRO A 135 -1.84 -16.49 3.58
CA PRO A 135 -1.59 -17.38 2.47
C PRO A 135 -2.27 -16.72 1.26
N LEU A 136 -1.70 -15.63 0.73
CA LEU A 136 -2.25 -14.97 -0.46
C LEU A 136 -2.32 -15.99 -1.60
N GLN A 137 -1.40 -16.97 -1.61
CA GLN A 137 -1.33 -18.05 -2.61
C GLN A 137 -1.40 -17.45 -4.02
N MET A 138 -0.90 -16.22 -4.17
CA MET A 138 -1.01 -15.44 -5.39
C MET A 138 -0.13 -16.08 -6.45
N GLU A 139 1.00 -16.67 -6.06
CA GLU A 139 1.81 -17.51 -6.95
C GLU A 139 1.01 -18.69 -7.55
N LYS A 140 0.00 -19.23 -6.85
CA LYS A 140 -0.87 -20.28 -7.40
C LYS A 140 -2.00 -19.72 -8.27
N MET A 141 -2.49 -18.52 -7.96
CA MET A 141 -3.57 -17.88 -8.72
C MET A 141 -3.06 -17.20 -10.00
N TYR A 142 -1.79 -16.82 -10.00
CA TYR A 142 -1.09 -16.08 -11.04
C TYR A 142 0.25 -16.78 -11.39
N PRO A 143 0.22 -18.06 -11.80
CA PRO A 143 1.43 -18.85 -12.06
C PRO A 143 2.28 -18.31 -13.22
N GLU A 144 1.71 -17.44 -14.06
CA GLU A 144 2.39 -16.74 -15.13
C GLU A 144 3.26 -15.56 -14.65
N TYR A 145 3.10 -15.14 -13.39
CA TYR A 145 3.88 -14.06 -12.79
C TYR A 145 4.85 -14.59 -11.74
N ARG A 146 6.04 -14.00 -11.66
CA ARG A 146 6.93 -14.10 -10.50
C ARG A 146 6.41 -13.21 -9.38
N VAL A 147 5.63 -13.82 -8.49
CA VAL A 147 5.00 -13.13 -7.36
C VAL A 147 5.92 -13.14 -6.13
N ALA A 148 6.09 -11.99 -5.48
CA ALA A 148 6.62 -11.89 -4.13
C ALA A 148 5.49 -11.54 -3.16
N GLU A 149 5.21 -12.45 -2.22
CA GLU A 149 4.31 -12.21 -1.09
C GLU A 149 5.12 -11.63 0.07
N GLU A 150 4.97 -10.34 0.32
CA GLU A 150 5.80 -9.57 1.28
C GLU A 150 5.05 -9.36 2.61
N ASP A 151 5.79 -9.01 3.66
CA ASP A 151 5.15 -8.42 4.85
C ASP A 151 4.55 -7.06 4.48
N ALA A 152 3.34 -6.79 4.98
CA ALA A 152 2.61 -5.60 4.58
C ALA A 152 3.23 -4.30 5.09
N PHE A 153 3.91 -4.32 6.24
CA PHE A 153 4.59 -3.14 6.75
C PHE A 153 5.89 -2.84 6.00
N GLU A 154 6.59 -3.85 5.48
CA GLU A 154 7.72 -3.64 4.58
C GLU A 154 7.27 -2.90 3.29
N LEU A 155 6.19 -3.38 2.66
CA LEU A 155 5.65 -2.73 1.46
C LEU A 155 5.08 -1.33 1.75
N LEU A 156 4.37 -1.15 2.87
CA LEU A 156 3.88 0.16 3.29
C LEU A 156 5.04 1.13 3.59
N SER A 157 6.13 0.67 4.19
CA SER A 157 7.31 1.49 4.43
C SER A 157 7.92 1.98 3.10
N ALA A 158 8.04 1.11 2.10
CA ALA A 158 8.55 1.50 0.79
C ALA A 158 7.65 2.54 0.10
N LEU A 159 6.32 2.36 0.16
CA LEU A 159 5.35 3.32 -0.38
C LEU A 159 5.39 4.66 0.36
N TYR A 160 5.56 4.63 1.69
CA TYR A 160 5.68 5.85 2.49
C TYR A 160 6.96 6.63 2.15
N THR A 161 8.07 5.96 1.87
CA THR A 161 9.28 6.63 1.33
C THR A 161 8.97 7.34 0.02
N THR A 162 8.27 6.70 -0.92
CA THR A 162 7.84 7.34 -2.18
C THR A 162 6.95 8.57 -1.93
N TYR A 163 6.02 8.49 -0.98
CA TYR A 163 5.19 9.64 -0.59
C TYR A 163 6.05 10.80 -0.05
N LYS A 164 7.00 10.50 0.83
CA LYS A 164 7.88 11.49 1.47
C LYS A 164 8.82 12.18 0.46
N GLU A 165 9.39 11.42 -0.47
CA GLU A 165 10.20 11.96 -1.55
C GLU A 165 9.39 12.94 -2.42
N TRP A 166 8.18 12.56 -2.80
CA TRP A 166 7.28 13.44 -3.53
C TRP A 166 6.92 14.71 -2.73
N GLU A 167 6.61 14.59 -1.44
CA GLU A 167 6.29 15.74 -0.57
C GLU A 167 7.47 16.72 -0.45
N ASP A 168 8.69 16.19 -0.32
CA ASP A 168 9.91 16.99 -0.24
C ASP A 168 10.19 17.71 -1.58
N GLU A 169 9.91 17.09 -2.73
CA GLU A 169 10.02 17.73 -4.05
C GLU A 169 9.03 18.88 -4.23
N GLN A 170 7.77 18.70 -3.80
CA GLN A 170 6.75 19.76 -3.90
C GLN A 170 7.04 20.95 -2.99
N THR A 171 7.64 20.72 -1.82
CA THR A 171 7.97 21.78 -0.84
C THR A 171 9.32 22.45 -1.12
N GLY A 172 10.23 21.78 -1.83
CA GLY A 172 11.52 22.30 -2.26
C GLY A 172 11.48 23.26 -3.45
N GLU A 173 10.37 23.32 -4.20
CA GLU A 173 10.18 24.26 -5.32
C GLU A 173 9.73 25.68 -4.88
N GLU A 174 9.46 25.91 -3.59
CA GLU A 174 9.09 27.24 -3.04
C GLU A 174 10.30 28.09 -2.55
N GLY A 175 11.54 27.71 -2.88
CA GLY A 175 12.79 28.35 -2.42
C GLY A 175 13.46 29.35 -3.37
#